data_AF-A0AAN6MHN8-F1
#
_entry.id   AF-A0AAN6MHN8-F1
#
_cell.length_a   1.000
_cell.length_b   1.000
_cell.length_c   1.000
_cell.angle_alpha   90.00
_cell.angle_beta   90.00
_cell.angle_gamma   90.00
#
_symmetry.space_group_name_H-M   'P 1'
#
loop_
_entity.id
_entity.type
_entity.pdbx_description
1 polymer ?
#
loop_
_entity_poly.entity_id
_entity_poly.type
_entity_poly.pdbx_seq_one_letter_code
_entity_poly.pdbx_strand_id
1 'polypeptide(L)'
;MTASTPTLTAWDHAKFAGVMCQTLTTLLTSVLTAGFRGESGASSYKRHVIYQTFRTFTRTNTTKQAQAAAGTSIDAYNAFVTKNGLKAEVVDLANNTRGAWLGDKSADTIILWLHGGGYALPLGVGHLQLIHELMLAGRSKDRNVSCFFLEYDLAPEGVYPRQLTQAAAALQYLTTTAGIPPSRIILAGDSAGGNLSLGLLSHLLHPHPSIAPVSLATPLKGVVLVSPWVTFDQSAAAMKANAYKDLLDGLVLKRWSDAFMGEAAVDNYNTPLAAGGEWWKGLPVGEVLVLAGTDEVFVGDVGAFVGHLKVHNGNKMEVVVAKGEAHDMPVLDYLLGFAPGEQTQAFHKWVLERA
;
A
#
# COMPACT_ATOMS: atom_id res chain seq x y z
N MET A 1 14.90 3.73 16.35
CA MET A 1 14.35 5.09 16.58
C MET A 1 12.92 5.07 16.07
N THR A 2 11.98 5.70 16.76
CA THR A 2 10.59 5.83 16.24
C THR A 2 10.58 6.71 15.00
N ALA A 3 9.64 6.48 14.08
CA ALA A 3 9.49 7.31 12.89
C ALA A 3 9.30 8.79 13.30
N SER A 4 10.15 9.67 12.77
CA SER A 4 10.10 11.10 12.99
C SER A 4 10.13 11.84 11.66
N THR A 5 9.44 12.97 11.61
CA THR A 5 9.46 13.84 10.44
C THR A 5 10.88 14.38 10.23
N PRO A 6 11.47 14.27 9.03
CA PRO A 6 12.84 14.73 8.80
C PRO A 6 12.94 16.26 8.90
N THR A 7 13.98 16.74 9.58
CA THR A 7 14.26 18.18 9.69
C THR A 7 14.82 18.73 8.38
N LEU A 8 14.13 19.71 7.79
CA LEU A 8 14.57 20.38 6.57
C LEU A 8 15.61 21.48 6.88
N THR A 9 16.65 21.56 6.05
CA THR A 9 17.61 22.68 6.10
C THR A 9 17.03 23.94 5.44
N ALA A 10 17.65 25.10 5.66
CA ALA A 10 17.26 26.33 4.95
C ALA A 10 17.31 26.18 3.42
N TRP A 11 18.26 25.40 2.92
CA TRP A 11 18.37 25.07 1.49
C TRP A 11 17.27 24.13 1.01
N ASP A 12 16.89 23.14 1.83
CA ASP A 12 15.75 22.27 1.55
C ASP A 12 14.45 23.08 1.45
N HIS A 13 14.25 24.05 2.35
CA HIS A 13 13.11 24.97 2.30
C HIS A 13 13.11 25.86 1.05
N ALA A 14 14.25 26.45 0.68
CA ALA A 14 14.36 27.27 -0.53
C ALA A 14 14.05 26.46 -1.79
N LYS A 15 14.57 25.23 -1.90
CA LYS A 15 14.23 24.30 -2.98
C LYS A 15 12.75 23.93 -2.97
N PHE A 16 12.18 23.68 -1.78
CA PHE A 16 10.78 23.32 -1.63
C PHE A 16 9.85 24.43 -2.14
N ALA A 17 10.18 25.70 -1.90
CA ALA A 17 9.43 26.82 -2.48
C ALA A 17 9.40 26.77 -4.02
N GLY A 18 10.54 26.44 -4.66
CA GLY A 18 10.61 26.24 -6.11
C GLY A 18 9.74 25.08 -6.60
N VAL A 19 9.75 23.95 -5.87
CA VAL A 19 8.86 22.80 -6.12
C VAL A 19 7.39 23.20 -6.06
N MET A 20 7.00 23.96 -5.04
CA MET A 20 5.62 24.44 -4.89
C MET A 20 5.21 25.37 -6.02
N CYS A 21 6.10 26.27 -6.47
CA CYS A 21 5.85 27.11 -7.63
C CYS A 21 5.61 26.29 -8.91
N GLN A 22 6.47 25.31 -9.21
CA GLN A 22 6.32 24.45 -10.38
C GLN A 22 5.04 23.60 -10.33
N THR A 23 4.70 23.10 -9.14
CA THR A 23 3.49 22.33 -8.89
C THR A 23 2.24 23.20 -9.11
N LEU A 24 2.25 24.45 -8.63
CA LEU A 24 1.16 25.40 -8.84
C LEU A 24 1.02 25.80 -10.32
N THR A 25 2.13 26.06 -11.01
CA THR A 25 2.11 26.31 -12.47
C THR A 25 1.52 25.12 -13.22
N THR A 26 1.88 23.90 -12.83
CA THR A 26 1.31 22.68 -13.42
C THR A 26 -0.17 22.56 -13.13
N LEU A 27 -0.61 22.82 -11.91
CA LEU A 27 -2.03 22.81 -11.55
C LEU A 27 -2.83 23.75 -12.46
N LEU A 28 -2.38 25.01 -12.59
CA LEU A 28 -3.05 26.03 -13.41
C LEU A 28 -3.08 25.63 -14.89
N THR A 29 -1.96 25.17 -15.43
CA THR A 29 -1.90 24.73 -16.84
C THR A 29 -2.70 23.47 -17.09
N SER A 30 -2.74 22.53 -16.14
CA SER A 30 -3.55 21.30 -16.24
C SER A 30 -5.04 21.61 -16.22
N VAL A 31 -5.48 22.56 -15.40
CA VAL A 31 -6.87 23.06 -15.41
C VAL A 31 -7.24 23.58 -16.80
N LEU A 32 -6.37 24.36 -17.44
CA LEU A 32 -6.64 24.91 -18.78
C LEU A 32 -6.64 23.83 -19.88
N THR A 33 -5.86 22.76 -19.72
CA THR A 33 -5.62 21.78 -20.79
C THR A 33 -6.37 20.45 -20.62
N ALA A 34 -6.90 20.14 -19.43
CA ALA A 34 -7.54 18.85 -19.13
C ALA A 34 -8.81 18.56 -19.96
N GLY A 35 -9.42 19.59 -20.56
CA GLY A 35 -10.49 19.41 -21.56
C GLY A 35 -10.02 18.69 -22.84
N PHE A 36 -8.74 18.80 -23.17
CA PHE A 36 -8.11 18.22 -24.36
C PHE A 36 -7.34 16.91 -24.08
N ARG A 37 -7.49 16.32 -22.89
CA ARG A 37 -6.71 15.14 -22.44
C ARG A 37 -6.86 13.89 -23.33
N GLY A 38 -7.98 13.78 -24.05
CA GLY A 38 -8.33 12.61 -24.88
C GLY A 38 -8.38 11.29 -24.10
N GLU A 39 -8.38 10.18 -24.84
CA GLU A 39 -8.36 8.82 -24.26
C GLU A 39 -6.99 8.43 -23.69
N SER A 40 -5.94 9.19 -24.01
CA SER A 40 -4.59 9.01 -23.46
C SER A 40 -4.43 9.55 -22.04
N GLY A 41 -5.35 10.39 -21.57
CA GLY A 41 -5.33 10.96 -20.22
C GLY A 41 -6.21 10.20 -19.22
N ALA A 42 -6.09 10.57 -17.95
CA ALA A 42 -6.90 10.00 -16.88
C ALA A 42 -8.43 10.03 -17.15
N SER A 43 -9.13 9.08 -16.53
CA SER A 43 -10.56 8.78 -16.74
C SER A 43 -11.51 9.95 -16.51
N SER A 44 -11.11 10.97 -15.73
CA SER A 44 -11.90 12.20 -15.56
C SER A 44 -11.03 13.45 -15.59
N TYR A 45 -11.66 14.60 -15.85
CA TYR A 45 -11.01 15.91 -15.82
C TYR A 45 -10.31 16.14 -14.46
N LYS A 46 -11.02 15.93 -13.34
CA LYS A 46 -10.48 16.18 -12.00
C LYS A 46 -9.29 15.25 -11.69
N ARG A 47 -9.39 13.97 -12.05
CA ARG A 47 -8.27 13.02 -11.92
C ARG A 47 -7.07 13.44 -12.76
N HIS A 48 -7.30 13.87 -14.01
CA HIS A 48 -6.21 14.30 -14.89
C HIS A 48 -5.40 15.45 -14.30
N VAL A 49 -6.09 16.48 -13.78
CA VAL A 49 -5.45 17.61 -13.09
C VAL A 49 -4.67 17.14 -11.86
N ILE A 50 -5.27 16.30 -11.02
CA ILE A 50 -4.64 15.80 -9.79
C ILE A 50 -3.39 14.97 -10.12
N TYR A 51 -3.50 14.00 -11.04
CA TYR A 51 -2.39 13.10 -11.38
C TYR A 51 -1.22 13.86 -12.01
N GLN A 52 -1.49 14.82 -12.90
CA GLN A 52 -0.43 15.64 -13.47
C GLN A 52 0.26 16.53 -12.42
N THR A 53 -0.51 17.09 -11.49
CA THR A 53 0.02 17.87 -10.38
C THR A 53 0.87 16.99 -9.44
N PHE A 54 0.40 15.79 -9.13
CA PHE A 54 1.11 14.82 -8.29
C PHE A 54 2.41 14.33 -8.94
N ARG A 55 2.40 13.98 -10.23
CA ARG A 55 3.62 13.63 -10.97
C ARG A 55 4.63 14.77 -10.94
N THR A 56 4.18 16.02 -11.12
CA THR A 56 5.12 17.16 -11.05
C THR A 56 5.70 17.35 -9.66
N PHE A 57 4.86 17.27 -8.63
CA PHE A 57 5.30 17.33 -7.25
C PHE A 57 6.36 16.26 -6.97
N THR A 58 6.07 14.99 -7.26
CA THR A 58 6.99 13.88 -6.98
C THR A 58 8.27 13.87 -7.83
N ARG A 59 8.22 14.35 -9.08
CA ARG A 59 9.42 14.52 -9.94
C ARG A 59 10.39 15.56 -9.40
N THR A 60 9.87 16.62 -8.83
CA THR A 60 10.64 17.83 -8.48
C THR A 60 10.99 17.86 -6.99
N ASN A 61 10.26 17.13 -6.17
CA ASN A 61 10.46 17.02 -4.74
C ASN A 61 11.43 15.88 -4.37
N THR A 62 12.21 16.08 -3.30
CA THR A 62 13.02 15.00 -2.71
C THR A 62 12.16 14.15 -1.76
N THR A 63 12.57 12.90 -1.52
CA THR A 63 11.90 12.01 -0.53
C THR A 63 11.82 12.67 0.84
N LYS A 64 12.91 13.30 1.29
CA LYS A 64 12.98 14.02 2.57
C LYS A 64 11.93 15.13 2.67
N GLN A 65 11.80 15.96 1.63
CA GLN A 65 10.78 17.02 1.60
C GLN A 65 9.35 16.45 1.52
N ALA A 66 9.15 15.36 0.79
CA ALA A 66 7.85 14.70 0.71
C ALA A 66 7.41 14.13 2.06
N GLN A 67 8.33 13.47 2.79
CA GLN A 67 8.09 13.00 4.15
C GLN A 67 7.85 14.15 5.12
N ALA A 68 8.63 15.24 5.03
CA ALA A 68 8.42 16.42 5.85
C ALA A 68 7.01 17.03 5.67
N ALA A 69 6.51 17.03 4.44
CA ALA A 69 5.15 17.51 4.14
C ALA A 69 4.05 16.53 4.56
N ALA A 70 4.31 15.22 4.50
CA ALA A 70 3.34 14.17 4.83
C ALA A 70 3.20 13.92 6.34
N GLY A 71 4.24 14.20 7.14
CA GLY A 71 4.28 13.90 8.56
C GLY A 71 4.57 12.41 8.82
N THR A 72 4.05 11.87 9.94
CA THR A 72 4.22 10.46 10.30
C THR A 72 2.90 9.69 10.19
N SER A 73 2.99 8.35 10.07
CA SER A 73 1.82 7.47 10.04
C SER A 73 0.99 7.59 11.31
N ILE A 74 1.64 7.67 12.48
CA ILE A 74 0.95 7.83 13.76
C ILE A 74 0.31 9.23 13.92
N ASP A 75 0.90 10.29 13.38
CA ASP A 75 0.26 11.61 13.39
C ASP A 75 -1.02 11.62 12.53
N ALA A 76 -0.96 11.03 11.33
CA ALA A 76 -2.13 10.87 10.47
C ALA A 76 -3.22 10.03 11.14
N TYR A 77 -2.84 8.93 11.80
CA TYR A 77 -3.74 8.11 12.61
C TYR A 77 -4.39 8.89 13.75
N ASN A 78 -3.60 9.60 14.56
CA ASN A 78 -4.10 10.37 15.70
C ASN A 78 -5.07 11.46 15.25
N ALA A 79 -4.72 12.21 14.21
CA ALA A 79 -5.59 13.23 13.64
C ALA A 79 -6.92 12.63 13.16
N PHE A 80 -6.87 11.45 12.53
CA PHE A 80 -8.07 10.76 12.05
C PHE A 80 -8.97 10.27 13.18
N VAL A 81 -8.42 9.58 14.19
CA VAL A 81 -9.24 9.04 15.29
C VAL A 81 -9.83 10.17 16.13
N THR A 82 -9.08 11.25 16.39
CA THR A 82 -9.62 12.44 17.05
C THR A 82 -10.75 13.07 16.25
N LYS A 83 -10.58 13.26 14.93
CA LYS A 83 -11.61 13.83 14.05
C LYS A 83 -12.90 12.99 14.05
N ASN A 84 -12.79 11.67 14.14
CA ASN A 84 -13.92 10.74 14.08
C ASN A 84 -14.45 10.31 15.46
N GLY A 85 -13.95 10.90 16.57
CA GLY A 85 -14.36 10.52 17.92
C GLY A 85 -14.02 9.06 18.30
N LEU A 86 -13.00 8.50 17.67
CA LEU A 86 -12.51 7.15 17.92
C LEU A 86 -11.38 7.17 18.97
N LYS A 87 -11.23 6.06 19.70
CA LYS A 87 -10.15 5.91 20.68
C LYS A 87 -8.83 5.63 19.97
N ALA A 88 -7.82 6.45 20.27
CA ALA A 88 -6.44 6.19 19.84
C ALA A 88 -5.86 5.00 20.63
N GLU A 89 -5.24 4.08 19.91
CA GLU A 89 -4.53 2.94 20.47
C GLU A 89 -3.30 2.60 19.61
N VAL A 90 -2.16 3.11 20.05
CA VAL A 90 -0.84 2.84 19.47
C VAL A 90 -0.09 1.90 20.38
N VAL A 91 0.57 0.90 19.81
CA VAL A 91 1.32 -0.12 20.55
C VAL A 91 2.75 -0.19 20.04
N ASP A 92 3.70 -0.31 20.96
CA ASP A 92 5.08 -0.62 20.65
C ASP A 92 5.26 -2.13 20.48
N LEU A 93 6.02 -2.51 19.46
CA LEU A 93 6.31 -3.87 19.06
C LEU A 93 7.83 -4.10 19.11
N ALA A 94 8.24 -5.35 18.90
CA ALA A 94 9.65 -5.68 18.75
C ALA A 94 10.32 -4.88 17.60
N ASN A 95 11.65 -4.81 17.65
CA ASN A 95 12.47 -4.14 16.63
C ASN A 95 12.15 -2.65 16.47
N ASN A 96 11.84 -1.92 17.55
CA ASN A 96 11.49 -0.49 17.53
C ASN A 96 10.38 -0.18 16.51
N THR A 97 9.35 -1.00 16.50
CA THR A 97 8.25 -0.91 15.53
C THR A 97 7.00 -0.48 16.26
N ARG A 98 6.13 0.30 15.61
CA ARG A 98 4.83 0.66 16.18
C ARG A 98 3.72 0.15 15.27
N GLY A 99 2.55 -0.05 15.86
CA GLY A 99 1.33 -0.20 15.08
C GLY A 99 0.15 0.44 15.79
N ALA A 100 -0.93 0.66 15.05
CA ALA A 100 -2.10 1.36 15.55
C ALA A 100 -3.36 0.55 15.28
N TRP A 101 -4.18 0.39 16.31
CA TRP A 101 -5.48 -0.27 16.21
C TRP A 101 -6.57 0.73 15.76
N LEU A 102 -7.36 0.33 14.78
CA LEU A 102 -8.60 1.01 14.40
C LEU A 102 -9.74 0.00 14.55
N GLY A 103 -10.50 0.13 15.63
CA GLY A 103 -11.60 -0.78 15.99
C GLY A 103 -11.31 -1.68 17.19
N ASP A 104 -12.21 -2.61 17.45
CA ASP A 104 -12.16 -3.55 18.57
C ASP A 104 -11.34 -4.81 18.23
N LYS A 105 -10.42 -5.22 19.11
CA LYS A 105 -9.59 -6.43 18.94
C LYS A 105 -10.40 -7.73 18.97
N SER A 106 -11.62 -7.69 19.50
CA SER A 106 -12.54 -8.83 19.55
C SER A 106 -13.31 -9.04 18.25
N ALA A 107 -13.19 -8.13 17.27
CA ALA A 107 -13.87 -8.23 15.98
C ALA A 107 -13.62 -9.57 15.26
N ASP A 108 -14.63 -10.05 14.53
CA ASP A 108 -14.62 -11.35 13.85
C ASP A 108 -13.45 -11.47 12.87
N THR A 109 -13.07 -10.34 12.27
CA THR A 109 -11.92 -10.22 11.36
C THR A 109 -11.02 -9.06 11.74
N ILE A 110 -9.71 -9.36 11.81
CA ILE A 110 -8.66 -8.38 12.00
C ILE A 110 -7.86 -8.25 10.70
N ILE A 111 -7.78 -7.04 10.16
CA ILE A 111 -6.91 -6.75 9.01
C ILE A 111 -5.55 -6.31 9.54
N LEU A 112 -4.47 -6.98 9.15
CA LEU A 112 -3.11 -6.44 9.26
C LEU A 112 -2.83 -5.66 7.99
N TRP A 113 -2.86 -4.32 8.07
CA TRP A 113 -2.63 -3.46 6.90
C TRP A 113 -1.18 -2.98 6.84
N LEU A 114 -0.54 -3.28 5.71
CA LEU A 114 0.77 -2.80 5.32
C LEU A 114 0.54 -1.73 4.25
N HIS A 115 0.80 -0.46 4.58
CA HIS A 115 0.42 0.66 3.71
C HIS A 115 1.32 0.78 2.47
N GLY A 116 0.84 1.44 1.42
CA GLY A 116 1.62 1.80 0.24
C GLY A 116 2.44 3.07 0.44
N GLY A 117 2.66 3.82 -0.65
CA GLY A 117 3.51 5.02 -0.63
C GLY A 117 4.98 4.76 -1.00
N GLY A 118 5.24 3.69 -1.76
CA GLY A 118 6.55 3.43 -2.35
C GLY A 118 7.67 3.17 -1.35
N TYR A 119 7.35 2.67 -0.15
CA TYR A 119 8.24 2.59 1.00
C TYR A 119 8.79 3.94 1.49
N ALA A 120 8.42 5.05 0.86
CA ALA A 120 9.00 6.38 1.09
C ALA A 120 8.02 7.35 1.75
N LEU A 121 6.71 7.13 1.61
CA LEU A 121 5.66 7.95 2.20
C LEU A 121 4.95 7.19 3.32
N PRO A 122 4.51 7.88 4.38
CA PRO A 122 3.79 7.27 5.49
C PRO A 122 2.37 6.85 5.08
N LEU A 123 1.73 6.09 5.95
CA LEU A 123 0.29 5.88 5.92
C LEU A 123 -0.44 7.23 5.93
N GLY A 124 -1.30 7.42 4.93
CA GLY A 124 -2.17 8.59 4.81
C GLY A 124 -3.62 8.35 5.21
N VAL A 125 -4.39 9.45 5.29
CA VAL A 125 -5.82 9.46 5.65
C VAL A 125 -6.70 8.58 4.75
N GLY A 126 -6.33 8.38 3.48
CA GLY A 126 -7.06 7.50 2.56
C GLY A 126 -7.15 6.06 3.07
N HIS A 127 -6.07 5.51 3.63
CA HIS A 127 -6.05 4.15 4.18
C HIS A 127 -7.00 4.03 5.39
N LEU A 128 -6.95 5.01 6.28
CA LEU A 128 -7.78 5.06 7.49
C LEU A 128 -9.26 5.19 7.13
N GLN A 129 -9.59 6.04 6.16
CA GLN A 129 -10.96 6.22 5.69
C GLN A 129 -11.49 4.96 5.00
N LEU A 130 -10.69 4.30 4.16
CA LEU A 130 -11.05 3.03 3.51
C LEU A 130 -11.49 1.99 4.54
N ILE A 131 -10.68 1.77 5.57
CA ILE A 131 -11.00 0.83 6.63
C ILE A 131 -12.18 1.32 7.47
N HIS A 132 -12.26 2.62 7.79
CA HIS A 132 -13.37 3.13 8.59
C HIS A 132 -14.73 2.93 7.89
N GLU A 133 -14.81 3.18 6.59
CA GLU A 133 -16.02 2.92 5.80
C GLU A 133 -16.35 1.43 5.72
N LEU A 134 -15.34 0.56 5.59
CA LEU A 134 -15.52 -0.88 5.68
C LEU A 134 -16.12 -1.30 7.03
N MET A 135 -15.62 -0.75 8.15
CA MET A 135 -16.14 -1.03 9.49
C MET A 135 -17.58 -0.54 9.68
N LEU A 136 -17.95 0.62 9.11
CA LEU A 136 -19.31 1.12 9.14
C LEU A 136 -20.24 0.21 8.32
N ALA A 137 -19.82 -0.19 7.12
CA ALA A 137 -20.56 -1.12 6.28
C ALA A 137 -20.73 -2.50 6.94
N GLY A 138 -19.70 -3.01 7.63
CA GLY A 138 -19.75 -4.27 8.36
C GLY A 138 -20.70 -4.23 9.55
N ARG A 139 -20.63 -3.17 10.37
CA ARG A 139 -21.54 -2.99 11.52
C ARG A 139 -23.02 -3.02 11.14
N SER A 140 -23.37 -2.43 9.99
CA SER A 140 -24.77 -2.49 9.49
C SER A 140 -25.25 -3.90 9.11
N LYS A 141 -24.33 -4.87 9.01
CA LYS A 141 -24.60 -6.26 8.61
C LYS A 141 -24.26 -7.27 9.71
N ASP A 142 -23.97 -6.81 10.93
CA ASP A 142 -23.48 -7.63 12.04
C ASP A 142 -22.19 -8.42 11.68
N ARG A 143 -21.28 -7.73 10.98
CA ARG A 143 -19.97 -8.27 10.58
C ARG A 143 -18.88 -7.35 11.09
N ASN A 144 -18.24 -7.73 12.20
CA ASN A 144 -17.29 -6.84 12.87
C ASN A 144 -15.90 -7.00 12.26
N VAL A 145 -15.38 -5.88 11.78
CA VAL A 145 -14.03 -5.77 11.23
C VAL A 145 -13.26 -4.75 12.05
N SER A 146 -11.99 -5.02 12.29
CA SER A 146 -11.03 -4.07 12.83
C SER A 146 -9.72 -4.16 12.06
N CYS A 147 -8.87 -3.14 12.19
CA CYS A 147 -7.60 -3.11 11.50
C CYS A 147 -6.46 -2.76 12.45
N PHE A 148 -5.33 -3.40 12.22
CA PHE A 148 -4.05 -3.06 12.79
C PHE A 148 -3.14 -2.54 11.68
N PHE A 149 -2.84 -1.25 11.72
CA PHE A 149 -1.93 -0.62 10.76
C PHE A 149 -0.50 -0.70 11.29
N LEU A 150 0.40 -1.23 10.48
CA LEU A 150 1.83 -1.20 10.77
C LEU A 150 2.42 0.18 10.42
N GLU A 151 3.14 0.79 11.35
CA GLU A 151 4.09 1.86 11.03
C GLU A 151 5.49 1.25 10.87
N TYR A 152 5.84 0.94 9.62
CA TYR A 152 7.18 0.50 9.28
C TYR A 152 8.07 1.71 8.93
N ASP A 153 9.39 1.52 9.01
CA ASP A 153 10.38 2.56 8.73
C ASP A 153 10.40 2.88 7.24
N LEU A 154 10.42 4.17 6.91
CA LEU A 154 10.43 4.61 5.52
C LEU A 154 11.87 4.68 4.98
N ALA A 155 12.01 4.42 3.68
CA ALA A 155 13.23 4.65 2.95
C ALA A 155 13.46 6.15 2.72
N PRO A 156 14.72 6.63 2.73
CA PRO A 156 15.96 5.86 2.80
C PRO A 156 16.46 5.50 4.22
N GLU A 157 15.82 5.98 5.28
CA GLU A 157 16.28 5.73 6.66
C GLU A 157 16.16 4.25 7.05
N GLY A 158 15.09 3.59 6.60
CA GLY A 158 14.92 2.14 6.64
C GLY A 158 15.03 1.56 5.23
N VAL A 159 16.02 0.69 5.01
CA VAL A 159 16.21 -0.03 3.74
C VAL A 159 15.89 -1.51 3.90
N TYR A 160 15.61 -2.20 2.80
CA TYR A 160 15.38 -3.65 2.79
C TYR A 160 16.52 -4.41 3.51
N PRO A 161 16.22 -5.40 4.39
CA PRO A 161 14.92 -5.99 4.70
C PRO A 161 14.24 -5.44 5.98
N ARG A 162 14.45 -4.17 6.33
CA ARG A 162 13.93 -3.56 7.56
C ARG A 162 12.40 -3.65 7.66
N GLN A 163 11.69 -3.25 6.62
CA GLN A 163 10.23 -3.23 6.59
C GLN A 163 9.66 -4.65 6.70
N LEU A 164 10.32 -5.64 6.08
CA LEU A 164 9.92 -7.05 6.17
C LEU A 164 10.09 -7.58 7.60
N THR A 165 11.18 -7.18 8.28
CA THR A 165 11.39 -7.49 9.70
C THR A 165 10.28 -6.89 10.57
N GLN A 166 9.80 -5.69 10.25
CA GLN A 166 8.71 -5.02 10.97
C GLN A 166 7.36 -5.67 10.71
N ALA A 167 7.10 -6.09 9.46
CA ALA A 167 5.89 -6.83 9.10
C ALA A 167 5.81 -8.18 9.81
N ALA A 168 6.93 -8.90 9.90
CA ALA A 168 7.03 -10.13 10.68
C ALA A 168 6.76 -9.88 12.18
N ALA A 169 7.33 -8.81 12.76
CA ALA A 169 7.07 -8.43 14.14
C ALA A 169 5.60 -8.06 14.40
N ALA A 170 4.92 -7.42 13.44
CA ALA A 170 3.51 -7.10 13.53
C ALA A 170 2.62 -8.34 13.52
N LEU A 171 2.87 -9.28 12.61
CA LEU A 171 2.14 -10.55 12.56
C LEU A 171 2.39 -11.40 13.82
N GLN A 172 3.63 -11.42 14.31
CA GLN A 172 3.99 -12.08 15.57
C GLN A 172 3.23 -11.45 16.75
N TYR A 173 3.20 -10.11 16.85
CA TYR A 173 2.43 -9.43 17.88
C TYR A 173 0.95 -9.81 17.86
N LEU A 174 0.32 -9.78 16.69
CA LEU A 174 -1.11 -10.12 16.57
C LEU A 174 -1.39 -11.54 17.03
N THR A 175 -0.55 -12.50 16.61
CA THR A 175 -0.78 -13.92 16.86
C THR A 175 -0.40 -14.35 18.28
N THR A 176 0.69 -13.85 18.85
CA THR A 176 1.15 -14.30 20.18
C THR A 176 0.85 -13.34 21.30
N THR A 177 0.99 -12.03 21.10
CA THR A 177 0.80 -11.04 22.16
C THR A 177 -0.66 -10.64 22.29
N ALA A 178 -1.33 -10.36 21.17
CA ALA A 178 -2.76 -10.05 21.14
C ALA A 178 -3.65 -11.30 21.11
N GLY A 179 -3.06 -12.50 20.91
CA GLY A 179 -3.77 -13.78 20.94
C GLY A 179 -4.80 -13.95 19.82
N ILE A 180 -4.65 -13.22 18.71
CA ILE A 180 -5.55 -13.32 17.56
C ILE A 180 -5.18 -14.57 16.75
N PRO A 181 -6.09 -15.54 16.57
CA PRO A 181 -5.77 -16.72 15.78
C PRO A 181 -5.52 -16.31 14.31
N PRO A 182 -4.52 -16.90 13.62
CA PRO A 182 -4.23 -16.58 12.22
C PRO A 182 -5.45 -16.65 11.30
N SER A 183 -6.36 -17.61 11.55
CA SER A 183 -7.63 -17.78 10.83
C SER A 183 -8.63 -16.63 10.99
N ARG A 184 -8.35 -15.64 11.86
CA ARG A 184 -9.09 -14.36 11.98
C ARG A 184 -8.35 -13.18 11.35
N ILE A 185 -7.14 -13.38 10.85
CA ILE A 185 -6.29 -12.31 10.31
C ILE A 185 -6.36 -12.32 8.77
N ILE A 186 -6.75 -11.18 8.19
CA ILE A 186 -6.55 -10.89 6.78
C ILE A 186 -5.28 -10.03 6.67
N LEU A 187 -4.29 -10.49 5.93
CA LEU A 187 -3.15 -9.65 5.54
C LEU A 187 -3.61 -8.75 4.38
N ALA A 188 -3.36 -7.45 4.45
CA ALA A 188 -3.72 -6.54 3.37
C ALA A 188 -2.60 -5.53 3.12
N GLY A 189 -2.43 -5.15 1.86
CA GLY A 189 -1.58 -4.02 1.54
C GLY A 189 -1.76 -3.51 0.12
N ASP A 190 -1.45 -2.24 -0.05
CA ASP A 190 -1.55 -1.50 -1.30
C ASP A 190 -0.16 -1.14 -1.84
N SER A 191 0.06 -1.21 -3.16
CA SER A 191 1.33 -0.82 -3.79
C SER A 191 2.58 -1.47 -3.15
N ALA A 192 3.47 -0.68 -2.56
CA ALA A 192 4.61 -1.12 -1.77
C ALA A 192 4.21 -1.98 -0.57
N GLY A 193 3.09 -1.71 0.08
CA GLY A 193 2.52 -2.55 1.13
C GLY A 193 1.97 -3.88 0.61
N GLY A 194 1.48 -3.90 -0.64
CA GLY A 194 1.17 -5.13 -1.37
C GLY A 194 2.42 -5.95 -1.67
N ASN A 195 3.52 -5.30 -2.08
CA ASN A 195 4.84 -5.93 -2.19
C ASN A 195 5.31 -6.49 -0.84
N LEU A 196 5.21 -5.70 0.24
CA LEU A 196 5.59 -6.12 1.59
C LEU A 196 4.75 -7.30 2.09
N SER A 197 3.46 -7.33 1.75
CA SER A 197 2.56 -8.45 2.07
C SER A 197 3.02 -9.72 1.38
N LEU A 198 3.41 -9.64 0.10
CA LEU A 198 4.00 -10.76 -0.64
C LEU A 198 5.36 -11.18 -0.07
N GLY A 199 6.21 -10.22 0.33
CA GLY A 199 7.46 -10.49 1.01
C GLY A 199 7.25 -11.22 2.35
N LEU A 200 6.22 -10.86 3.12
CA LEU A 200 5.86 -11.54 4.36
C LEU A 200 5.35 -12.96 4.10
N LEU A 201 4.50 -13.16 3.08
CA LEU A 201 4.07 -14.51 2.69
C LEU A 201 5.24 -15.38 2.21
N SER A 202 6.16 -14.78 1.46
CA SER A 202 7.42 -15.41 1.04
C SER A 202 8.25 -15.82 2.26
N HIS A 203 8.39 -14.94 3.26
CA HIS A 203 9.07 -15.23 4.53
C HIS A 203 8.39 -16.35 5.35
N LEU A 204 7.06 -16.44 5.33
CA LEU A 204 6.33 -17.51 6.01
C LEU A 204 6.51 -18.88 5.34
N LEU A 205 6.65 -18.91 4.01
CA LEU A 205 6.93 -20.14 3.26
C LEU A 205 8.40 -20.53 3.35
N HIS A 206 9.28 -19.55 3.21
CA HIS A 206 10.72 -19.68 3.10
C HIS A 206 11.35 -18.66 4.07
N PRO A 207 11.67 -19.03 5.31
CA PRO A 207 12.22 -18.08 6.28
C PRO A 207 13.45 -17.34 5.75
N HIS A 208 13.31 -16.02 5.59
CA HIS A 208 14.40 -15.14 5.20
C HIS A 208 15.59 -15.28 6.18
N PRO A 209 16.84 -15.44 5.71
CA PRO A 209 17.98 -15.81 6.55
C PRO A 209 18.32 -14.79 7.65
N SER A 210 17.99 -13.52 7.43
CA SER A 210 18.28 -12.42 8.37
C SER A 210 17.10 -12.00 9.25
N ILE A 211 15.94 -12.68 9.17
CA ILE A 211 14.72 -12.29 9.89
C ILE A 211 14.26 -13.47 10.74
N ALA A 212 13.86 -13.19 11.98
CA ALA A 212 13.32 -14.23 12.86
C ALA A 212 12.06 -14.87 12.24
N PRO A 213 11.98 -16.21 12.18
CA PRO A 213 10.85 -16.89 11.57
C PRO A 213 9.55 -16.64 12.36
N VAL A 214 8.45 -16.49 11.63
CA VAL A 214 7.10 -16.45 12.21
C VAL A 214 6.40 -17.77 11.90
N SER A 215 5.95 -18.47 12.94
CA SER A 215 5.22 -19.72 12.80
C SER A 215 3.72 -19.49 12.97
N LEU A 216 2.91 -20.01 12.04
CA LEU A 216 1.46 -19.93 12.12
C LEU A 216 0.87 -21.30 12.49
N ALA A 217 0.00 -21.34 13.49
CA ALA A 217 -0.73 -22.55 13.87
C ALA A 217 -1.82 -22.95 12.85
N THR A 218 -2.32 -21.98 12.09
CA THR A 218 -3.31 -22.15 11.01
C THR A 218 -2.98 -21.16 9.89
N PRO A 219 -3.45 -21.38 8.65
CA PRO A 219 -3.36 -20.37 7.60
C PRO A 219 -4.02 -19.06 8.01
N LEU A 220 -3.52 -17.94 7.47
CA LEU A 220 -4.23 -16.66 7.57
C LEU A 220 -5.61 -16.78 6.92
N LYS A 221 -6.60 -16.00 7.41
CA LYS A 221 -7.96 -15.97 6.81
C LYS A 221 -7.88 -15.70 5.31
N GLY A 222 -7.04 -14.75 4.92
CA GLY A 222 -6.73 -14.50 3.53
C GLY A 222 -5.72 -13.37 3.34
N VAL A 223 -5.47 -13.01 2.09
CA VAL A 223 -4.65 -11.85 1.71
C VAL A 223 -5.35 -10.99 0.68
N VAL A 224 -5.29 -9.66 0.85
CA VAL A 224 -5.73 -8.67 -0.13
C VAL A 224 -4.51 -7.90 -0.64
N LEU A 225 -4.35 -7.88 -1.96
CA LEU A 225 -3.29 -7.16 -2.65
C LEU A 225 -3.92 -6.09 -3.54
N VAL A 226 -3.75 -4.82 -3.19
CA VAL A 226 -4.24 -3.69 -4.00
C VAL A 226 -3.08 -3.15 -4.83
N SER A 227 -3.19 -3.21 -6.16
CA SER A 227 -2.17 -2.75 -7.12
C SER A 227 -0.72 -3.08 -6.68
N PRO A 228 -0.40 -4.36 -6.35
CA PRO A 228 0.85 -4.69 -5.67
C PRO A 228 2.08 -4.38 -6.55
N TRP A 229 3.09 -3.73 -5.97
CA TRP A 229 4.32 -3.37 -6.69
C TRP A 229 5.27 -4.58 -6.80
N VAL A 230 4.97 -5.51 -7.70
CA VAL A 230 5.60 -6.85 -7.75
C VAL A 230 7.00 -6.88 -8.38
N THR A 231 7.45 -5.81 -9.03
CA THR A 231 8.77 -5.69 -9.64
C THR A 231 9.26 -4.24 -9.66
N PHE A 232 10.57 -4.05 -9.55
CA PHE A 232 11.21 -2.74 -9.75
C PHE A 232 11.66 -2.50 -11.19
N ASP A 233 11.54 -3.51 -12.06
CA ASP A 233 11.65 -3.32 -13.50
C ASP A 233 10.47 -2.49 -14.02
N GLN A 234 10.73 -1.62 -15.01
CA GLN A 234 9.74 -0.71 -15.57
C GLN A 234 9.55 -0.91 -17.08
N SER A 235 9.91 -2.09 -17.60
CA SER A 235 9.87 -2.39 -19.04
C SER A 235 8.50 -2.81 -19.55
N ALA A 236 7.54 -3.06 -18.66
CA ALA A 236 6.18 -3.46 -19.04
C ALA A 236 5.53 -2.42 -19.97
N ALA A 237 4.83 -2.90 -21.01
CA ALA A 237 4.16 -2.02 -21.98
C ALA A 237 3.14 -1.06 -21.32
N ALA A 238 2.52 -1.50 -20.22
CA ALA A 238 1.59 -0.70 -19.41
C ALA A 238 2.24 0.58 -18.86
N MET A 239 3.52 0.52 -18.45
CA MET A 239 4.26 1.68 -17.93
C MET A 239 4.27 2.83 -18.94
N LYS A 240 4.43 2.52 -20.23
CA LYS A 240 4.37 3.51 -21.31
C LYS A 240 2.94 3.88 -21.70
N ALA A 241 2.05 2.88 -21.83
CA ALA A 241 0.68 3.10 -22.29
C ALA A 241 -0.16 3.94 -21.32
N ASN A 242 0.09 3.80 -20.01
CA ASN A 242 -0.70 4.42 -18.94
C ASN A 242 0.00 5.63 -18.28
N ALA A 243 1.15 6.08 -18.80
CA ALA A 243 1.98 7.13 -18.21
C ALA A 243 1.26 8.47 -17.92
N TYR A 244 0.16 8.76 -18.63
CA TYR A 244 -0.65 9.97 -18.43
C TYR A 244 -2.02 9.70 -17.81
N LYS A 245 -2.36 8.42 -17.62
CA LYS A 245 -3.59 7.96 -17.00
C LYS A 245 -3.44 7.69 -15.51
N ASP A 246 -2.23 7.37 -15.07
CA ASP A 246 -1.89 7.04 -13.69
C ASP A 246 -1.24 8.24 -12.95
N LEU A 247 -1.36 8.31 -11.63
CA LEU A 247 -0.60 9.24 -10.80
C LEU A 247 0.90 8.90 -10.72
N LEU A 248 1.28 7.64 -10.92
CA LEU A 248 2.67 7.19 -10.81
C LEU A 248 3.40 7.37 -12.15
N ASP A 249 4.71 7.58 -12.05
CA ASP A 249 5.60 7.54 -13.21
C ASP A 249 6.92 6.86 -12.89
N GLY A 250 7.65 6.52 -13.95
CA GLY A 250 8.89 5.78 -13.81
C GLY A 250 9.99 6.49 -13.00
N LEU A 251 10.02 7.83 -13.00
CA LEU A 251 11.05 8.57 -12.27
C LEU A 251 10.85 8.46 -10.76
N VAL A 252 9.63 8.67 -10.28
CA VAL A 252 9.35 8.53 -8.84
C VAL A 252 9.50 7.07 -8.39
N LEU A 253 9.03 6.12 -9.21
CA LEU A 253 9.16 4.70 -8.93
C LEU A 253 10.64 4.28 -8.81
N LYS A 254 11.50 4.75 -9.71
CA LYS A 254 12.95 4.44 -9.66
C LYS A 254 13.60 5.01 -8.40
N ARG A 255 13.25 6.26 -8.03
CA ARG A 255 13.78 6.88 -6.81
C ARG A 255 13.36 6.13 -5.55
N TRP A 256 12.09 5.72 -5.48
CA TRP A 256 11.55 4.96 -4.36
C TRP A 256 12.17 3.56 -4.27
N SER A 257 12.31 2.85 -5.39
CA SER A 257 12.96 1.53 -5.40
C SER A 257 14.43 1.64 -5.01
N ASP A 258 15.17 2.64 -5.50
CA ASP A 258 16.57 2.84 -5.14
C ASP A 258 16.74 3.14 -3.65
N ALA A 259 15.89 4.01 -3.10
CA ALA A 259 15.90 4.33 -1.69
C ALA A 259 15.57 3.11 -0.82
N PHE A 260 14.58 2.32 -1.24
CA PHE A 260 14.17 1.10 -0.51
C PHE A 260 15.23 0.01 -0.56
N MET A 261 15.78 -0.27 -1.74
CA MET A 261 16.77 -1.33 -1.92
C MET A 261 18.10 -0.97 -1.26
N GLY A 262 18.50 0.30 -1.27
CA GLY A 262 19.83 0.70 -0.85
C GLY A 262 20.89 -0.07 -1.64
N GLU A 263 21.66 -0.92 -0.97
CA GLU A 263 22.66 -1.81 -1.60
C GLU A 263 22.20 -3.26 -1.75
N ALA A 264 20.95 -3.57 -1.39
CA ALA A 264 20.42 -4.92 -1.46
C ALA A 264 20.30 -5.44 -2.90
N ALA A 265 20.50 -6.75 -3.06
CA ALA A 265 20.21 -7.43 -4.31
C ALA A 265 18.71 -7.73 -4.45
N VAL A 266 18.26 -7.84 -5.69
CA VAL A 266 16.92 -8.35 -6.01
C VAL A 266 16.81 -9.81 -5.55
N ASP A 267 15.70 -10.12 -4.88
CA ASP A 267 15.36 -11.48 -4.44
C ASP A 267 13.84 -11.73 -4.48
N ASN A 268 13.41 -12.93 -4.09
CA ASN A 268 12.01 -13.35 -4.13
C ASN A 268 11.14 -12.70 -3.04
N TYR A 269 11.71 -12.01 -2.06
CA TYR A 269 10.97 -11.33 -1.00
C TYR A 269 10.70 -9.86 -1.37
N ASN A 270 11.67 -9.19 -2.03
CA ASN A 270 11.54 -7.80 -2.45
C ASN A 270 10.99 -7.64 -3.88
N THR A 271 11.15 -8.65 -4.75
CA THR A 271 10.67 -8.62 -6.15
C THR A 271 9.83 -9.88 -6.44
N PRO A 272 8.58 -9.96 -5.95
CA PRO A 272 7.74 -11.16 -6.08
C PRO A 272 7.52 -11.67 -7.51
N LEU A 273 7.57 -10.81 -8.53
CA LEU A 273 7.45 -11.24 -9.92
C LEU A 273 8.62 -12.11 -10.39
N ALA A 274 9.82 -11.91 -9.83
CA ALA A 274 10.99 -12.73 -10.12
C ALA A 274 10.84 -14.17 -9.56
N ALA A 275 10.00 -14.34 -8.52
CA ALA A 275 9.63 -15.65 -8.03
C ALA A 275 8.65 -16.34 -9.01
N GLY A 276 9.05 -17.48 -9.55
CA GLY A 276 8.19 -18.34 -10.37
C GLY A 276 7.08 -19.02 -9.54
N GLY A 277 6.13 -19.67 -10.21
CA GLY A 277 4.95 -20.26 -9.56
C GLY A 277 5.26 -21.27 -8.44
N GLU A 278 6.33 -22.06 -8.57
CA GLU A 278 6.75 -23.03 -7.54
C GLU A 278 7.08 -22.39 -6.19
N TRP A 279 7.60 -21.15 -6.19
CA TRP A 279 7.91 -20.43 -4.96
C TRP A 279 6.68 -20.22 -4.07
N TRP A 280 5.51 -20.10 -4.69
CA TRP A 280 4.24 -19.79 -4.05
C TRP A 280 3.39 -21.04 -3.75
N LYS A 281 3.96 -22.24 -3.92
CA LYS A 281 3.28 -23.49 -3.59
C LYS A 281 3.07 -23.60 -2.08
N GLY A 282 1.86 -23.94 -1.66
CA GLY A 282 1.51 -24.10 -0.24
C GLY A 282 1.25 -22.78 0.50
N LEU A 283 0.92 -21.71 -0.22
CA LEU A 283 0.67 -20.37 0.33
C LEU A 283 -0.20 -20.42 1.61
N PRO A 284 0.27 -19.89 2.76
CA PRO A 284 -0.37 -20.09 4.07
C PRO A 284 -1.55 -19.14 4.31
N VAL A 285 -2.44 -19.03 3.33
CA VAL A 285 -3.65 -18.20 3.35
C VAL A 285 -4.84 -19.01 2.86
N GLY A 286 -6.01 -18.75 3.44
CA GLY A 286 -7.27 -19.36 3.04
C GLY A 286 -7.68 -18.92 1.63
N GLU A 287 -7.74 -17.62 1.39
CA GLU A 287 -8.13 -17.03 0.10
C GLU A 287 -7.29 -15.80 -0.25
N VAL A 288 -7.28 -15.44 -1.53
CA VAL A 288 -6.47 -14.35 -2.09
C VAL A 288 -7.37 -13.44 -2.93
N LEU A 289 -7.31 -12.13 -2.68
CA LEU A 289 -7.86 -11.11 -3.56
C LEU A 289 -6.73 -10.29 -4.16
N VAL A 290 -6.74 -10.13 -5.48
CA VAL A 290 -5.86 -9.18 -6.19
C VAL A 290 -6.71 -8.15 -6.90
N LEU A 291 -6.46 -6.87 -6.62
CA LEU A 291 -7.13 -5.73 -7.24
C LEU A 291 -6.11 -4.97 -8.09
N ALA A 292 -6.52 -4.57 -9.29
CA ALA A 292 -5.75 -3.70 -10.17
C ALA A 292 -6.71 -2.84 -11.02
N GLY A 293 -6.21 -1.73 -11.55
CA GLY A 293 -6.92 -0.91 -12.52
C GLY A 293 -6.38 -1.06 -13.95
N THR A 294 -7.22 -1.01 -14.99
CA THR A 294 -6.73 -1.10 -16.40
C THR A 294 -5.87 0.09 -16.82
N ASP A 295 -6.05 1.24 -16.16
CA ASP A 295 -5.32 2.48 -16.44
C ASP A 295 -4.11 2.66 -15.50
N GLU A 296 -3.76 1.64 -14.70
CA GLU A 296 -2.58 1.68 -13.83
C GLU A 296 -1.29 1.23 -14.54
N VAL A 297 -0.14 1.78 -14.15
CA VAL A 297 1.16 1.45 -14.76
C VAL A 297 1.65 0.04 -14.43
N PHE A 298 1.13 -0.57 -13.35
CA PHE A 298 1.48 -1.90 -12.89
C PHE A 298 0.63 -3.04 -13.47
N VAL A 299 -0.47 -2.76 -14.19
CA VAL A 299 -1.44 -3.80 -14.60
C VAL A 299 -0.80 -4.97 -15.36
N GLY A 300 0.22 -4.70 -16.17
CA GLY A 300 0.97 -5.72 -16.90
C GLY A 300 1.76 -6.64 -15.97
N ASP A 301 2.50 -6.06 -15.03
CA ASP A 301 3.32 -6.79 -14.07
C ASP A 301 2.47 -7.56 -13.05
N VAL A 302 1.38 -6.93 -12.57
CA VAL A 302 0.39 -7.58 -11.71
C VAL A 302 -0.23 -8.78 -12.44
N GLY A 303 -0.57 -8.63 -13.72
CA GLY A 303 -1.09 -9.72 -14.54
C GLY A 303 -0.10 -10.88 -14.68
N ALA A 304 1.18 -10.60 -14.93
CA ALA A 304 2.23 -11.62 -15.01
C ALA A 304 2.41 -12.35 -13.67
N PHE A 305 2.46 -11.60 -12.56
CA PHE A 305 2.58 -12.17 -11.22
C PHE A 305 1.37 -13.03 -10.84
N VAL A 306 0.15 -12.58 -11.15
CA VAL A 306 -1.08 -13.38 -10.99
C VAL A 306 -0.97 -14.70 -11.76
N GLY A 307 -0.36 -14.68 -12.95
CA GLY A 307 -0.04 -15.89 -13.71
C GLY A 307 0.81 -16.88 -12.92
N HIS A 308 1.90 -16.42 -12.27
CA HIS A 308 2.73 -17.26 -11.40
C HIS A 308 1.96 -17.80 -10.19
N LEU A 309 1.21 -16.93 -9.49
CA LEU A 309 0.50 -17.29 -8.28
C LEU A 309 -0.59 -18.34 -8.54
N LYS A 310 -1.28 -18.22 -9.69
CA LYS A 310 -2.35 -19.15 -10.12
C LYS A 310 -1.89 -20.58 -10.35
N VAL A 311 -0.60 -20.81 -10.66
CA VAL A 311 -0.06 -22.16 -10.95
C VAL A 311 -0.42 -23.16 -9.84
N HIS A 312 -0.34 -22.73 -8.57
CA HIS A 312 -0.65 -23.58 -7.41
C HIS A 312 -1.81 -23.08 -6.54
N ASN A 313 -2.32 -21.86 -6.78
CA ASN A 313 -3.30 -21.23 -5.89
C ASN A 313 -4.59 -20.77 -6.59
N GLY A 314 -4.78 -21.10 -7.87
CA GLY A 314 -5.90 -20.59 -8.67
C GLY A 314 -7.30 -20.89 -8.11
N ASN A 315 -7.46 -21.98 -7.35
CA ASN A 315 -8.74 -22.38 -6.74
C ASN A 315 -9.21 -21.49 -5.58
N LYS A 316 -8.32 -20.63 -5.04
CA LYS A 316 -8.61 -19.73 -3.91
C LYS A 316 -8.36 -18.26 -4.24
N MET A 317 -8.17 -17.94 -5.52
CA MET A 317 -7.86 -16.60 -6.00
C MET A 317 -9.06 -15.93 -6.65
N GLU A 318 -9.37 -14.71 -6.21
CA GLU A 318 -10.21 -13.75 -6.91
C GLU A 318 -9.33 -12.62 -7.45
N VAL A 319 -9.53 -12.23 -8.71
CA VAL A 319 -8.76 -11.17 -9.37
C VAL A 319 -9.74 -10.21 -10.02
N VAL A 320 -9.69 -8.95 -9.62
CA VAL A 320 -10.53 -7.88 -10.15
C VAL A 320 -9.64 -6.86 -10.83
N VAL A 321 -9.84 -6.68 -12.14
CA VAL A 321 -9.15 -5.66 -12.94
C VAL A 321 -10.19 -4.62 -13.36
N ALA A 322 -10.31 -3.55 -12.57
CA ALA A 322 -11.35 -2.54 -12.73
C ALA A 322 -11.09 -1.65 -13.95
N LYS A 323 -12.11 -1.48 -14.79
CA LYS A 323 -11.99 -0.72 -16.03
C LYS A 323 -11.91 0.79 -15.76
N GLY A 324 -10.88 1.45 -16.29
CA GLY A 324 -10.70 2.90 -16.20
C GLY A 324 -10.22 3.41 -14.84
N GLU A 325 -9.90 2.49 -13.93
CA GLU A 325 -9.26 2.79 -12.65
C GLU A 325 -7.74 2.75 -12.80
N ALA A 326 -7.08 3.62 -12.03
CA ALA A 326 -5.62 3.71 -11.97
C ALA A 326 -5.09 3.05 -10.68
N HIS A 327 -3.80 3.26 -10.40
CA HIS A 327 -3.11 2.70 -9.24
C HIS A 327 -3.75 3.10 -7.91
N ASP A 328 -3.89 2.17 -6.97
CA ASP A 328 -4.37 2.39 -5.58
C ASP A 328 -5.74 3.10 -5.45
N MET A 329 -6.67 2.93 -6.40
CA MET A 329 -7.99 3.59 -6.29
C MET A 329 -8.73 3.37 -4.97
N PRO A 330 -8.70 2.18 -4.32
CA PRO A 330 -9.31 2.02 -3.01
C PRO A 330 -8.85 3.02 -1.96
N VAL A 331 -7.57 3.40 -1.97
CA VAL A 331 -7.00 4.37 -1.01
C VAL A 331 -7.14 5.80 -1.54
N LEU A 332 -6.83 6.00 -2.83
CA LEU A 332 -6.76 7.33 -3.43
C LEU A 332 -8.11 7.98 -3.64
N ASP A 333 -9.17 7.21 -3.88
CA ASP A 333 -10.50 7.79 -3.98
C ASP A 333 -10.92 8.47 -2.67
N TYR A 334 -10.69 7.80 -1.53
CA TYR A 334 -10.94 8.43 -0.24
C TYR A 334 -10.00 9.60 0.06
N LEU A 335 -8.71 9.48 -0.29
CA LEU A 335 -7.75 10.57 -0.12
C LEU A 335 -8.15 11.84 -0.89
N LEU A 336 -8.68 11.67 -2.10
CA LEU A 336 -8.97 12.77 -3.03
C LEU A 336 -10.46 13.19 -3.04
N GLY A 337 -11.29 12.55 -2.20
CA GLY A 337 -12.71 12.81 -2.08
C GLY A 337 -13.50 12.44 -3.33
N PHE A 338 -13.17 11.31 -3.95
CA PHE A 338 -13.96 10.67 -4.99
C PHE A 338 -14.88 9.59 -4.40
N ALA A 339 -15.92 9.24 -5.16
CA ALA A 339 -16.77 8.12 -4.81
C ALA A 339 -16.00 6.79 -5.00
N PRO A 340 -16.24 5.78 -4.14
CA PRO A 340 -15.62 4.46 -4.25
C PRO A 340 -15.85 3.78 -5.61
N GLY A 341 -14.76 3.40 -6.27
CA GLY A 341 -14.76 2.62 -7.50
C GLY A 341 -15.07 1.13 -7.33
N GLU A 342 -14.96 0.39 -8.43
CA GLU A 342 -15.10 -1.06 -8.52
C GLU A 342 -14.08 -1.79 -7.63
N GLN A 343 -12.81 -1.34 -7.58
CA GLN A 343 -11.82 -1.96 -6.69
C GLN A 343 -12.23 -1.83 -5.22
N THR A 344 -12.71 -0.66 -4.78
CA THR A 344 -13.17 -0.45 -3.40
C THR A 344 -14.38 -1.32 -3.07
N GLN A 345 -15.33 -1.42 -4.01
CA GLN A 345 -16.52 -2.25 -3.83
C GLN A 345 -16.15 -3.73 -3.74
N ALA A 346 -15.23 -4.21 -4.59
CA ALA A 346 -14.70 -5.56 -4.54
C ALA A 346 -13.98 -5.83 -3.21
N PHE A 347 -13.13 -4.92 -2.76
CA PHE A 347 -12.46 -4.99 -1.46
C PHE A 347 -13.46 -5.13 -0.30
N HIS A 348 -14.45 -4.22 -0.22
CA HIS A 348 -15.44 -4.24 0.84
C HIS A 348 -16.27 -5.52 0.82
N LYS A 349 -16.76 -5.92 -0.35
CA LYS A 349 -17.53 -7.15 -0.50
C LYS A 349 -16.72 -8.36 -0.04
N TRP A 350 -15.50 -8.50 -0.55
CA TRP A 350 -14.65 -9.65 -0.29
C TRP A 350 -14.31 -9.78 1.20
N VAL A 351 -13.92 -8.68 1.86
CA VAL A 351 -13.63 -8.71 3.30
C VAL A 351 -14.88 -9.00 4.11
N LEU A 352 -16.00 -8.32 3.81
CA LEU A 352 -17.23 -8.53 4.58
C LEU A 352 -17.78 -9.94 4.40
N GLU A 353 -17.66 -10.59 3.25
CA GLU A 353 -18.09 -11.99 3.07
C GLU A 353 -17.31 -13.00 3.93
N ARG A 354 -16.19 -12.57 4.49
CA ARG A 354 -15.31 -13.35 5.38
C ARG A 354 -15.30 -12.82 6.81
N ALA A 355 -16.04 -11.76 7.07
CA ALA A 355 -16.16 -11.11 8.36
C ALA A 355 -17.21 -11.79 9.22
#